data_AF-A0A9W9MS92-F1
#
_entry.id   AF-A0A9W9MS92-F1
#
_cell.length_a   1.000
_cell.length_b   1.000
_cell.length_c   1.000
_cell.angle_alpha   90.00
_cell.angle_beta   90.00
_cell.angle_gamma   90.00
#
_symmetry.space_group_name_H-M   'P 1'
#
loop_
_entity.id
_entity.type
_entity.pdbx_description
1 polymer ?
#
loop_
_entity_poly.entity_id
_entity_poly.type
_entity_poly.pdbx_seq_one_letter_code
_entity_poly.pdbx_strand_id
1 'polypeptide(L)'
;MKRKSLLYELTVSNQVISPDGYLTDGMVVNGQYPGPTIEANWGDTLRVTVHNNLTNDNGTAMHWHGIRQSMTNWLDGVPGVTQCPSKPGSSQVYEFRLMQYGTSWYHSHFSIQYTNGVYGAIKINGPSSMDYDVDLGPILMSDWYHADAFGLYPIEILTPHAPMPSSDVMNGKGVFDCDPSKDPRCTGKHERHEIVFKKGTTYKLGLVNAGSLVTYKFWIDGHKFTVIQNDFVPIEPYETDVLIVGIADAEFTNGTNFWMHANYCDIDTWESRLGIIRYDALDTSDPYTPPVSEQHYGFGCQDPQPESLVPIVKRHVGQNVNSFDTPDYLRIGLQAWPNVSDPNSRIHTWLLTNRSIYLDWTDPSIKKLTLDANSEFPPDTTPITLDFETGDWVYFLILNNYTLSDAATPRTIPRSVHPIHLHGHDYVILAQGEGPFPEDLVPNLDNPARRDVANCPIGGYLWIAFQINNPGAWLMHCHIAWHASAGLGLQFLEQPSQIKPMMQKAGVLPELADRCNEWTNWYNNHNIPNNTTQEDSGI
;
A
#
# COMPACT_ATOMS: atom_id res chain seq x y z
N MET A 1 16.79 -22.62 12.83
CA MET A 1 17.51 -21.33 12.94
C MET A 1 17.43 -20.82 14.37
N LYS A 2 18.48 -20.18 14.90
CA LYS A 2 18.40 -19.48 16.19
C LYS A 2 17.63 -18.19 15.96
N ARG A 3 16.51 -18.01 16.67
CA ARG A 3 15.69 -16.80 16.66
C ARG A 3 16.55 -15.63 17.12
N LYS A 4 16.53 -14.52 16.39
CA LYS A 4 17.24 -13.30 16.76
C LYS A 4 16.24 -12.16 16.97
N SER A 5 16.63 -11.23 17.83
CA SER A 5 16.04 -9.89 17.84
C SER A 5 16.89 -9.01 16.93
N LEU A 6 16.27 -8.39 15.93
CA LEU A 6 16.90 -7.48 14.98
C LEU A 6 16.48 -6.05 15.34
N LEU A 7 17.47 -5.17 15.46
CA LEU A 7 17.28 -3.78 15.87
C LEU A 7 17.51 -2.87 14.66
N TYR A 8 16.55 -2.00 14.38
CA TYR A 8 16.64 -0.97 13.35
C TYR A 8 16.33 0.40 13.95
N GLU A 9 17.05 1.43 13.51
CA GLU A 9 16.76 2.83 13.82
C GLU A 9 16.44 3.53 12.49
N LEU A 10 15.22 4.05 12.37
CA LEU A 10 14.72 4.74 11.19
C LEU A 10 14.43 6.20 11.55
N THR A 11 15.22 7.13 11.00
CA THR A 11 15.01 8.56 11.20
C THR A 11 14.29 9.12 9.99
N VAL A 12 13.08 9.65 10.19
CA VAL A 12 12.30 10.35 9.17
C VAL A 12 12.69 11.83 9.21
N SER A 13 13.11 12.40 8.09
CA SER A 13 13.56 13.81 8.02
C SER A 13 13.27 14.44 6.66
N ASN A 14 13.06 15.76 6.64
CA ASN A 14 12.97 16.53 5.40
C ASN A 14 14.36 16.66 4.74
N GLN A 15 14.45 16.48 3.42
CA GLN A 15 15.67 16.65 2.66
C GLN A 15 15.39 17.02 1.21
N VAL A 16 16.22 17.89 0.62
CA VAL A 16 16.21 18.12 -0.83
C VAL A 16 16.86 16.94 -1.53
N ILE A 17 16.13 16.26 -2.40
CA ILE A 17 16.59 15.08 -3.15
C ILE A 17 16.33 15.27 -4.65
N SER A 18 16.95 14.44 -5.49
CA SER A 18 16.72 14.45 -6.95
C SER A 18 16.74 13.05 -7.55
N PRO A 19 15.76 12.18 -7.22
CA PRO A 19 15.72 10.79 -7.69
C PRO A 19 15.75 10.62 -9.22
N ASP A 20 15.21 11.61 -9.94
CA ASP A 20 15.07 11.60 -11.40
C ASP A 20 15.86 12.73 -12.11
N GLY A 21 16.73 13.41 -11.36
CA GLY A 21 17.50 14.55 -11.82
C GLY A 21 16.83 15.92 -11.64
N TYR A 22 15.65 15.98 -11.01
CA TYR A 22 14.99 17.23 -10.61
C TYR A 22 15.00 17.40 -9.09
N LEU A 23 15.44 18.56 -8.58
CA LEU A 23 15.50 18.85 -7.15
C LEU A 23 14.10 19.09 -6.57
N THR A 24 13.74 18.30 -5.56
CA THR A 24 12.46 18.37 -4.86
C THR A 24 12.66 18.34 -3.33
N ASP A 25 11.74 18.96 -2.60
CA ASP A 25 11.68 18.84 -1.15
C ASP A 25 11.02 17.50 -0.79
N GLY A 26 11.83 16.51 -0.43
CA GLY A 26 11.38 15.18 -0.05
C GLY A 26 11.38 14.94 1.46
N MET A 27 10.85 13.79 1.84
CA MET A 27 10.93 13.22 3.18
C MET A 27 11.55 11.85 3.08
N VAL A 28 12.68 11.67 3.75
CA VAL A 28 13.53 10.49 3.59
C VAL A 28 13.69 9.73 4.89
N VAL A 29 13.99 8.44 4.78
CA VAL A 29 14.31 7.58 5.92
C VAL A 29 15.82 7.34 5.93
N ASN A 30 16.49 7.73 7.02
CA ASN A 30 17.95 7.64 7.17
C ASN A 30 18.74 8.33 6.05
N GLY A 31 18.26 9.48 5.58
CA GLY A 31 18.91 10.27 4.52
C GLY A 31 18.92 9.60 3.15
N GLN A 32 18.07 8.59 2.94
CA GLN A 32 18.02 7.77 1.73
C GLN A 32 16.60 7.72 1.15
N TYR A 33 16.54 7.62 -0.18
CA TYR A 33 15.31 7.35 -0.92
C TYR A 33 15.58 6.26 -1.97
N PRO A 34 14.84 5.12 -1.94
CA PRO A 34 13.95 4.71 -0.86
C PRO A 34 14.68 4.57 0.48
N GLY A 35 13.92 4.47 1.56
CA GLY A 35 14.45 4.13 2.88
C GLY A 35 15.17 2.76 2.89
N PRO A 36 16.02 2.51 3.89
CA PRO A 36 16.81 1.28 3.97
C PRO A 36 15.92 0.03 4.01
N THR A 37 16.31 -1.01 3.28
CA THR A 37 15.64 -2.31 3.35
C THR A 37 15.80 -2.93 4.74
N ILE A 38 14.69 -3.30 5.37
CA ILE A 38 14.68 -4.17 6.54
C ILE A 38 14.82 -5.60 6.06
N GLU A 39 15.90 -6.28 6.44
CA GLU A 39 16.14 -7.67 6.08
C GLU A 39 16.18 -8.57 7.32
N ALA A 40 15.37 -9.61 7.32
CA ALA A 40 15.20 -10.53 8.44
C ALA A 40 15.01 -11.97 7.97
N ASN A 41 14.90 -12.91 8.91
CA ASN A 41 14.47 -14.28 8.62
C ASN A 41 13.10 -14.56 9.24
N TRP A 42 12.38 -15.51 8.64
CA TRP A 42 11.12 -15.99 9.17
C TRP A 42 11.26 -16.43 10.64
N GLY A 43 10.41 -15.86 11.50
CA GLY A 43 10.36 -16.15 12.93
C GLY A 43 11.28 -15.31 13.81
N ASP A 44 12.11 -14.42 13.23
CA ASP A 44 12.83 -13.39 13.99
C ASP A 44 11.85 -12.39 14.63
N THR A 45 12.31 -11.68 15.65
CA THR A 45 11.61 -10.52 16.22
C THR A 45 12.26 -9.26 15.68
N LEU A 46 11.45 -8.40 15.06
CA LEU A 46 11.88 -7.11 14.59
C LEU A 46 11.56 -6.06 15.66
N ARG A 47 12.55 -5.28 16.08
CA ARG A 47 12.36 -4.07 16.89
C ARG A 47 12.89 -2.87 16.12
N VAL A 48 12.00 -1.94 15.77
CA VAL A 48 12.33 -0.72 15.03
C VAL A 48 12.02 0.51 15.87
N THR A 49 13.01 1.37 16.09
CA THR A 49 12.81 2.71 16.62
C THR A 49 12.66 3.67 15.45
N VAL A 50 11.52 4.36 15.36
CA VAL A 50 11.26 5.39 14.35
C VAL A 50 11.37 6.76 15.01
N HIS A 51 12.35 7.56 14.60
CA HIS A 51 12.53 8.94 15.05
C HIS A 51 11.85 9.91 14.09
N ASN A 52 10.99 10.79 14.61
CA ASN A 52 10.42 11.88 13.85
C ASN A 52 11.33 13.12 13.93
N ASN A 53 12.16 13.35 12.91
CA ASN A 53 12.98 14.56 12.77
C ASN A 53 12.43 15.51 11.69
N LEU A 54 11.14 15.44 11.39
CA LEU A 54 10.49 16.35 10.45
C LEU A 54 10.47 17.77 11.00
N THR A 55 10.64 18.75 10.12
CA THR A 55 10.67 20.18 10.43
C THR A 55 9.45 20.94 9.91
N ASN A 56 8.51 20.24 9.29
CA ASN A 56 7.28 20.79 8.70
C ASN A 56 6.03 20.53 9.57
N ASP A 57 6.21 20.41 10.89
CA ASP A 57 5.16 20.19 11.89
C ASP A 57 4.34 18.90 11.78
N ASN A 58 4.68 18.02 10.83
CA ASN A 58 4.00 16.73 10.65
C ASN A 58 4.26 15.77 11.80
N GLY A 59 3.21 15.03 12.18
CA GLY A 59 3.38 13.77 12.88
C GLY A 59 3.98 12.71 11.95
N THR A 60 4.27 11.54 12.51
CA THR A 60 4.55 10.34 11.69
C THR A 60 4.10 9.09 12.41
N ALA A 61 3.77 8.07 11.63
CA ALA A 61 3.44 6.73 12.10
C ALA A 61 3.83 5.77 10.98
N MET A 62 4.52 4.68 11.32
CA MET A 62 5.10 3.77 10.34
C MET A 62 4.30 2.48 10.29
N HIS A 63 3.67 2.22 9.15
CA HIS A 63 2.97 0.97 8.89
C HIS A 63 3.88 -0.07 8.25
N TRP A 64 3.60 -1.33 8.55
CA TRP A 64 4.39 -2.50 8.13
C TRP A 64 3.53 -3.31 7.17
N HIS A 65 3.47 -2.87 5.91
CA HIS A 65 2.54 -3.39 4.91
C HIS A 65 2.59 -4.91 4.80
N GLY A 66 1.42 -5.56 4.82
CA GLY A 66 1.26 -7.02 4.78
C GLY A 66 1.71 -7.76 6.05
N ILE A 67 2.38 -7.12 7.02
CA ILE A 67 2.72 -7.77 8.29
C ILE A 67 1.44 -7.95 9.10
N ARG A 68 1.11 -9.22 9.37
CA ARG A 68 -0.13 -9.60 10.07
C ARG A 68 -0.36 -8.95 11.44
N GLN A 69 0.70 -8.49 12.12
CA GLN A 69 0.61 -7.98 13.50
C GLN A 69 -0.16 -8.94 14.44
N SER A 70 0.21 -10.23 14.41
CA SER A 70 -0.50 -11.27 15.15
C SER A 70 -0.50 -11.00 16.65
N MET A 71 -1.68 -10.66 17.18
CA MET A 71 -1.91 -10.25 18.58
C MET A 71 -1.10 -9.00 18.99
N THR A 72 -0.73 -8.14 18.02
CA THR A 72 0.08 -6.93 18.23
C THR A 72 -0.49 -5.71 17.50
N ASN A 73 -1.83 -5.63 17.38
CA ASN A 73 -2.54 -4.55 16.66
C ASN A 73 -2.08 -3.11 17.01
N TRP A 74 -1.68 -2.82 18.25
CA TRP A 74 -1.17 -1.51 18.66
C TRP A 74 0.21 -1.12 18.07
N LEU A 75 0.83 -2.01 17.30
CA LEU A 75 2.09 -1.80 16.59
C LEU A 75 1.91 -1.73 15.07
N ASP A 76 0.66 -1.68 14.60
CA ASP A 76 0.33 -1.66 13.18
C ASP A 76 0.70 -0.33 12.50
N GLY A 77 0.78 0.78 13.24
CA GLY A 77 1.33 2.03 12.70
C GLY A 77 0.32 2.95 12.02
N VAL A 78 -0.98 2.83 12.34
CA VAL A 78 -2.05 3.62 11.70
C VAL A 78 -2.52 4.72 12.65
N PRO A 79 -2.21 6.00 12.37
CA PRO A 79 -2.60 7.10 13.23
C PRO A 79 -4.13 7.28 13.23
N GLY A 80 -4.73 7.49 14.40
CA GLY A 80 -6.19 7.55 14.54
C GLY A 80 -6.90 6.17 14.58
N VAL A 81 -6.19 5.08 14.31
CA VAL A 81 -6.69 3.71 14.53
C VAL A 81 -5.92 3.02 15.65
N THR A 82 -4.65 2.69 15.43
CA THR A 82 -3.84 1.86 16.34
C THR A 82 -2.87 2.67 17.21
N GLN A 83 -2.71 3.97 16.91
CA GLN A 83 -1.87 4.87 17.69
C GLN A 83 -2.20 6.35 17.44
N CYS A 84 -1.71 7.23 18.32
CA CYS A 84 -1.49 8.63 17.97
C CYS A 84 -0.14 8.77 17.23
N PRO A 85 0.02 9.75 16.32
CA PRO A 85 1.30 10.01 15.67
C PRO A 85 2.42 10.35 16.66
N SER A 86 3.68 10.07 16.31
CA SER A 86 4.82 10.67 17.01
C SER A 86 5.00 12.11 16.52
N LYS A 87 5.07 13.06 17.46
CA LYS A 87 5.35 14.47 17.14
C LYS A 87 6.81 14.68 16.70
N PRO A 88 7.14 15.80 16.04
CA PRO A 88 8.52 16.19 15.82
C PRO A 88 9.39 16.12 17.09
N GLY A 89 10.57 15.56 16.94
CA GLY A 89 11.56 15.30 17.99
C GLY A 89 11.26 14.12 18.92
N SER A 90 10.14 13.39 18.74
CA SER A 90 9.87 12.17 19.51
C SER A 90 10.16 10.90 18.70
N SER A 91 10.04 9.74 19.35
CA SER A 91 10.34 8.45 18.72
C SER A 91 9.33 7.40 19.13
N GLN A 92 9.03 6.47 18.23
CA GLN A 92 8.15 5.33 18.49
C GLN A 92 8.92 4.03 18.31
N VAL A 93 8.72 3.08 19.22
CA VAL A 93 9.26 1.74 19.10
C VAL A 93 8.18 0.78 18.63
N TYR A 94 8.50 -0.02 17.62
CA TYR A 94 7.67 -1.11 17.14
C TYR A 94 8.40 -2.42 17.37
N GLU A 95 7.80 -3.37 18.09
CA GLU A 95 8.41 -4.68 18.35
C GLU A 95 7.42 -5.83 18.14
N PHE A 96 7.59 -6.57 17.04
CA PHE A 96 6.71 -7.68 16.70
C PHE A 96 7.47 -8.82 16.05
N ARG A 97 6.83 -9.99 16.04
CA ARG A 97 7.41 -11.20 15.47
C ARG A 97 7.04 -11.35 14.01
N LEU A 98 8.01 -11.71 13.19
CA LEU A 98 7.83 -11.95 11.77
C LEU A 98 7.27 -13.36 11.55
N MET A 99 5.95 -13.44 11.38
CA MET A 99 5.21 -14.70 11.23
C MET A 99 5.00 -15.09 9.76
N GLN A 100 5.27 -14.17 8.84
CA GLN A 100 5.28 -14.35 7.38
C GLN A 100 6.72 -14.31 6.86
N TYR A 101 6.90 -14.64 5.58
CA TYR A 101 8.15 -14.51 4.84
C TYR A 101 7.86 -14.12 3.39
N GLY A 102 8.79 -13.42 2.75
CA GLY A 102 8.61 -12.88 1.41
C GLY A 102 9.12 -11.44 1.28
N THR A 103 8.56 -10.73 0.30
CA THR A 103 8.84 -9.31 0.02
C THR A 103 7.63 -8.47 0.39
N SER A 104 7.85 -7.36 1.10
CA SER A 104 6.88 -6.31 1.31
C SER A 104 7.63 -4.97 1.50
N TRP A 105 7.03 -4.03 2.20
CA TRP A 105 7.52 -2.68 2.40
C TRP A 105 6.96 -2.07 3.69
N TYR A 106 7.58 -1.00 4.15
CA TYR A 106 7.06 -0.13 5.20
C TYR A 106 6.85 1.26 4.61
N HIS A 107 5.88 2.00 5.14
CA HIS A 107 5.63 3.37 4.72
C HIS A 107 4.97 4.16 5.84
N SER A 108 5.10 5.49 5.77
CA SER A 108 4.29 6.35 6.62
C SER A 108 2.81 6.14 6.31
N HIS A 109 2.00 6.10 7.36
CA HIS A 109 0.55 6.09 7.29
C HIS A 109 -0.06 7.40 7.80
N PHE A 110 0.77 8.43 7.95
CA PHE A 110 0.32 9.77 8.31
C PHE A 110 -0.06 10.51 7.04
N SER A 111 -1.35 10.54 6.68
CA SER A 111 -1.82 11.23 5.47
C SER A 111 -1.03 10.75 4.23
N ILE A 112 -0.83 11.61 3.24
CA ILE A 112 -0.02 11.39 2.03
C ILE A 112 1.50 11.51 2.24
N GLN A 113 2.00 11.38 3.48
CA GLN A 113 3.42 11.57 3.79
C GLN A 113 4.35 10.62 3.02
N TYR A 114 3.92 9.39 2.73
CA TYR A 114 4.76 8.44 1.99
C TYR A 114 4.97 8.84 0.53
N THR A 115 4.05 9.61 -0.07
CA THR A 115 4.18 10.19 -1.42
C THR A 115 5.39 11.11 -1.53
N ASN A 116 5.78 11.76 -0.42
CA ASN A 116 7.00 12.58 -0.35
C ASN A 116 8.28 11.74 -0.10
N GLY A 117 8.16 10.43 0.06
CA GLY A 117 9.29 9.48 0.07
C GLY A 117 9.51 8.68 1.36
N VAL A 118 8.60 8.77 2.33
CA VAL A 118 8.72 8.03 3.60
C VAL A 118 8.27 6.57 3.44
N TYR A 119 9.07 5.78 2.75
CA TYR A 119 8.88 4.34 2.61
C TYR A 119 10.20 3.60 2.37
N GLY A 120 10.20 2.28 2.55
CA GLY A 120 11.34 1.42 2.21
C GLY A 120 10.94 -0.05 2.20
N ALA A 121 11.84 -0.92 1.78
CA ALA A 121 11.50 -2.32 1.57
C ALA A 121 11.57 -3.18 2.85
N ILE A 122 10.79 -4.26 2.88
CA ILE A 122 10.91 -5.34 3.87
C ILE A 122 11.19 -6.64 3.12
N LYS A 123 12.29 -7.30 3.45
CA LYS A 123 12.65 -8.64 2.95
C LYS A 123 12.75 -9.61 4.12
N ILE A 124 11.89 -10.62 4.14
CA ILE A 124 11.90 -11.66 5.16
C ILE A 124 12.27 -12.98 4.49
N ASN A 125 13.49 -13.44 4.72
CA ASN A 125 14.01 -14.68 4.17
C ASN A 125 13.22 -15.88 4.71
N GLY A 126 12.83 -16.79 3.82
CA GLY A 126 12.06 -18.00 4.13
C GLY A 126 12.08 -18.99 2.97
N PRO A 127 11.27 -20.06 3.04
CA PRO A 127 11.10 -20.99 1.92
C PRO A 127 10.64 -20.31 0.63
N SER A 128 10.85 -20.99 -0.49
CA SER A 128 10.39 -20.59 -1.82
C SER A 128 9.68 -21.77 -2.47
N SER A 129 8.71 -21.50 -3.36
CA SER A 129 8.03 -22.55 -4.14
C SER A 129 8.82 -23.01 -5.36
N MET A 130 9.92 -22.33 -5.67
CA MET A 130 10.87 -22.66 -6.74
C MET A 130 12.31 -22.36 -6.28
N ASP A 131 13.26 -23.17 -6.74
CA ASP A 131 14.69 -22.93 -6.54
C ASP A 131 15.17 -21.77 -7.44
N TYR A 132 16.16 -21.03 -6.95
CA TYR A 132 16.84 -19.96 -7.68
C TYR A 132 18.30 -19.85 -7.22
N ASP A 133 19.17 -19.30 -8.07
CA ASP A 133 20.60 -19.16 -7.78
C ASP A 133 20.90 -17.89 -6.97
N VAL A 134 20.23 -16.77 -7.30
CA VAL A 134 20.51 -15.45 -6.72
C VAL A 134 19.20 -14.75 -6.33
N ASP A 135 19.15 -14.24 -5.11
CA ASP A 135 18.11 -13.32 -4.65
C ASP A 135 18.60 -11.87 -4.79
N LEU A 136 18.03 -11.12 -5.73
CA LEU A 136 18.36 -9.72 -5.94
C LEU A 136 17.71 -8.80 -4.90
N GLY A 137 16.75 -9.32 -4.15
CA GLY A 137 15.98 -8.56 -3.19
C GLY A 137 14.88 -7.69 -3.83
N PRO A 138 14.41 -6.69 -3.09
CA PRO A 138 13.27 -5.88 -3.51
C PRO A 138 13.61 -4.88 -4.65
N ILE A 139 12.66 -4.69 -5.57
CA ILE A 139 12.66 -3.63 -6.59
C ILE A 139 11.39 -2.81 -6.40
N LEU A 140 11.57 -1.57 -5.93
CA LEU A 140 10.47 -0.66 -5.65
C LEU A 140 10.24 0.22 -6.88
N MET A 141 9.01 0.25 -7.37
CA MET A 141 8.54 1.14 -8.43
C MET A 141 7.60 2.15 -7.80
N SER A 142 7.76 3.42 -8.11
CA SER A 142 6.93 4.48 -7.52
C SER A 142 6.80 5.64 -8.49
N ASP A 143 5.64 6.27 -8.46
CA ASP A 143 5.41 7.52 -9.17
C ASP A 143 6.05 8.66 -8.36
N TRP A 144 6.48 9.71 -9.05
CA TRP A 144 7.28 10.77 -8.43
C TRP A 144 6.75 12.15 -8.75
N TYR A 145 6.60 12.97 -7.71
CA TYR A 145 6.03 14.32 -7.79
C TYR A 145 7.13 15.36 -7.54
N HIS A 146 7.14 16.43 -8.34
CA HIS A 146 8.08 17.55 -8.15
C HIS A 146 7.56 18.66 -7.25
N ALA A 147 6.26 18.60 -6.92
CA ALA A 147 5.64 19.44 -5.92
C ALA A 147 5.40 18.62 -4.65
N ASP A 148 5.42 19.30 -3.49
CA ASP A 148 5.05 18.70 -2.22
C ASP A 148 3.65 18.08 -2.31
N ALA A 149 3.52 16.81 -1.97
CA ALA A 149 2.26 16.08 -2.02
C ALA A 149 1.15 16.80 -1.22
N PHE A 150 1.48 17.38 -0.07
CA PHE A 150 0.52 18.16 0.74
C PHE A 150 -0.05 19.37 -0.02
N GLY A 151 0.76 20.03 -0.84
CA GLY A 151 0.33 21.14 -1.69
C GLY A 151 -0.50 20.69 -2.90
N LEU A 152 -0.43 19.41 -3.29
CA LEU A 152 -1.19 18.83 -4.40
C LEU A 152 -2.54 18.26 -3.98
N TYR A 153 -2.73 17.95 -2.69
CA TYR A 153 -3.99 17.38 -2.18
C TYR A 153 -5.27 18.15 -2.58
N PRO A 154 -5.30 19.50 -2.67
CA PRO A 154 -6.48 20.19 -3.15
C PRO A 154 -6.93 19.79 -4.57
N ILE A 155 -6.04 19.28 -5.43
CA ILE A 155 -6.40 18.77 -6.76
C ILE A 155 -7.32 17.56 -6.64
N GLU A 156 -7.01 16.64 -5.72
CA GLU A 156 -7.81 15.45 -5.45
C GLU A 156 -9.23 15.85 -5.08
N ILE A 157 -9.43 16.74 -4.09
CA ILE A 157 -10.77 17.01 -3.59
C ILE A 157 -11.55 18.08 -4.39
N LEU A 158 -10.88 18.89 -5.23
CA LEU A 158 -11.52 19.97 -6.00
C LEU A 158 -11.75 19.65 -7.47
N THR A 159 -11.16 18.56 -7.99
CA THR A 159 -11.23 18.18 -9.40
C THR A 159 -11.60 16.70 -9.54
N PRO A 160 -12.16 16.24 -10.66
CA PRO A 160 -12.56 14.83 -10.79
C PRO A 160 -11.37 13.85 -10.91
N HIS A 161 -10.13 14.30 -10.70
CA HIS A 161 -8.91 13.53 -10.91
C HIS A 161 -7.88 13.80 -9.80
N ALA A 162 -7.19 12.74 -9.39
CA ALA A 162 -5.99 12.85 -8.58
C ALA A 162 -4.89 13.64 -9.32
N PRO A 163 -3.96 14.29 -8.59
CA PRO A 163 -2.80 14.94 -9.21
C PRO A 163 -1.95 13.90 -9.94
N MET A 164 -1.58 14.20 -11.18
CA MET A 164 -0.69 13.33 -11.95
C MET A 164 0.77 13.51 -11.51
N PRO A 165 1.55 12.42 -11.42
CA PRO A 165 2.98 12.49 -11.12
C PRO A 165 3.76 13.15 -12.26
N SER A 166 4.94 13.68 -11.93
CA SER A 166 5.87 14.28 -12.89
C SER A 166 6.66 13.22 -13.68
N SER A 167 6.99 12.12 -13.03
CA SER A 167 7.85 11.04 -13.54
C SER A 167 7.63 9.76 -12.72
N ASP A 168 8.42 8.72 -12.99
CA ASP A 168 8.49 7.51 -12.17
C ASP A 168 9.93 7.16 -11.85
N VAL A 169 10.11 6.40 -10.79
CA VAL A 169 11.40 5.91 -10.33
C VAL A 169 11.37 4.41 -10.05
N MET A 170 12.50 3.77 -10.29
CA MET A 170 12.76 2.39 -9.91
C MET A 170 13.94 2.36 -8.93
N ASN A 171 13.74 1.83 -7.73
CA ASN A 171 14.73 1.83 -6.64
C ASN A 171 15.37 3.23 -6.42
N GLY A 172 14.56 4.28 -6.50
CA GLY A 172 14.98 5.67 -6.26
C GLY A 172 15.72 6.32 -7.43
N LYS A 173 15.74 5.68 -8.60
CA LYS A 173 16.40 6.18 -9.80
C LYS A 173 15.38 6.33 -10.92
N GLY A 174 15.30 7.52 -11.50
CA GLY A 174 14.43 7.83 -12.63
C GLY A 174 15.10 8.77 -13.62
N VAL A 175 14.38 9.10 -14.68
CA VAL A 175 14.83 10.05 -15.70
C VAL A 175 13.71 11.04 -15.96
N PHE A 176 14.00 12.32 -15.75
CA PHE A 176 13.12 13.41 -16.14
C PHE A 176 13.83 14.32 -17.15
N ASP A 177 13.17 14.55 -18.29
CA ASP A 177 13.68 15.46 -19.32
C ASP A 177 13.35 16.90 -18.94
N CYS A 178 14.37 17.60 -18.46
CA CYS A 178 14.29 19.00 -18.08
C CYS A 178 15.52 19.76 -18.60
N ASP A 179 15.40 21.10 -18.67
CA ASP A 179 16.44 21.99 -19.18
C ASP A 179 17.11 22.76 -18.03
N PRO A 180 18.36 22.41 -17.64
CA PRO A 180 19.10 23.11 -16.57
C PRO A 180 19.35 24.59 -16.86
N SER A 181 19.26 25.02 -18.13
CA SER A 181 19.41 26.43 -18.50
C SER A 181 18.14 27.26 -18.21
N LYS A 182 16.99 26.60 -18.07
CA LYS A 182 15.68 27.24 -17.84
C LYS A 182 15.18 27.07 -16.41
N ASP A 183 15.56 25.99 -15.73
CA ASP A 183 15.11 25.69 -14.37
C ASP A 183 16.28 25.33 -13.46
N PRO A 184 16.55 26.11 -12.39
CA PRO A 184 17.64 25.83 -11.46
C PRO A 184 17.42 24.55 -10.63
N ARG A 185 16.19 24.03 -10.55
CA ARG A 185 15.92 22.74 -9.90
C ARG A 185 16.26 21.56 -10.81
N CYS A 186 16.33 21.77 -12.12
CA CYS A 186 16.78 20.75 -13.05
C CYS A 186 18.30 20.58 -12.96
N THR A 187 18.75 19.44 -12.41
CA THR A 187 20.19 19.15 -12.32
C THR A 187 20.76 18.60 -13.63
N GLY A 188 19.90 18.04 -14.47
CA GLY A 188 20.27 17.30 -15.69
C GLY A 188 21.08 16.02 -15.42
N LYS A 189 21.23 15.62 -14.15
CA LYS A 189 21.93 14.40 -13.74
C LYS A 189 20.90 13.36 -13.31
N HIS A 190 20.66 12.40 -14.16
CA HIS A 190 19.76 11.29 -13.90
C HIS A 190 20.45 9.96 -14.21
N GLU A 191 19.93 8.90 -13.61
CA GLU A 191 20.38 7.54 -13.86
C GLU A 191 19.18 6.61 -13.78
N ARG A 192 19.25 5.48 -14.49
CA ARG A 192 18.27 4.40 -14.36
C ARG A 192 18.75 3.37 -13.37
N HIS A 193 17.81 2.58 -12.85
CA HIS A 193 18.19 1.40 -12.07
C HIS A 193 18.83 0.36 -12.99
N GLU A 194 20.03 -0.10 -12.66
CA GLU A 194 20.74 -1.09 -13.47
C GLU A 194 21.09 -2.33 -12.65
N ILE A 195 20.92 -3.51 -13.25
CA ILE A 195 21.28 -4.79 -12.64
C ILE A 195 22.08 -5.61 -13.64
N VAL A 196 23.16 -6.25 -13.17
CA VAL A 196 23.98 -7.14 -14.00
C VAL A 196 23.52 -8.59 -13.82
N PHE A 197 23.07 -9.20 -14.92
CA PHE A 197 22.72 -10.62 -14.98
C PHE A 197 23.88 -11.45 -15.55
N LYS A 198 23.95 -12.69 -15.09
CA LYS A 198 24.84 -13.72 -15.62
C LYS A 198 24.01 -14.71 -16.42
N LYS A 199 24.47 -15.01 -17.63
CA LYS A 199 23.81 -16.00 -18.49
C LYS A 199 23.74 -17.37 -17.81
N GLY A 200 22.55 -17.98 -17.85
CA GLY A 200 22.29 -19.30 -17.25
C GLY A 200 22.17 -19.29 -15.72
N THR A 201 21.96 -18.11 -15.12
CA THR A 201 21.70 -17.95 -13.69
C THR A 201 20.25 -17.52 -13.49
N THR A 202 19.57 -18.13 -12.53
CA THR A 202 18.18 -17.83 -12.16
C THR A 202 18.13 -16.78 -11.05
N TYR A 203 17.31 -15.75 -11.24
CA TYR A 203 17.25 -14.58 -10.35
C TYR A 203 15.86 -14.40 -9.74
N LYS A 204 15.79 -14.30 -8.42
CA LYS A 204 14.58 -13.87 -7.70
C LYS A 204 14.56 -12.36 -7.54
N LEU A 205 13.43 -11.74 -7.91
CA LEU A 205 13.17 -10.31 -7.76
C LEU A 205 11.90 -10.14 -6.90
N GLY A 206 11.97 -9.26 -5.89
CA GLY A 206 10.81 -8.88 -5.09
C GLY A 206 10.21 -7.57 -5.57
N LEU A 207 9.28 -7.60 -6.52
CA LEU A 207 8.69 -6.36 -7.04
C LEU A 207 7.68 -5.77 -6.04
N VAL A 208 7.76 -4.46 -5.83
CA VAL A 208 6.84 -3.71 -4.97
C VAL A 208 6.38 -2.46 -5.72
N ASN A 209 5.07 -2.27 -5.86
CA ASN A 209 4.51 -0.99 -6.25
C ASN A 209 4.35 -0.11 -4.99
N ALA A 210 5.21 0.89 -4.86
CA ALA A 210 5.19 1.89 -3.79
C ALA A 210 4.74 3.27 -4.31
N GLY A 211 4.03 3.31 -5.45
CA GLY A 211 3.44 4.52 -6.01
C GLY A 211 2.20 4.97 -5.23
N SER A 212 1.91 6.26 -5.32
CA SER A 212 0.77 6.90 -4.64
C SER A 212 -0.49 6.95 -5.48
N LEU A 213 -0.39 6.80 -6.81
CA LEU A 213 -1.51 6.79 -7.75
C LEU A 213 -1.40 5.64 -8.75
N VAL A 214 -0.21 5.46 -9.33
CA VAL A 214 0.00 4.63 -10.51
C VAL A 214 -0.04 3.15 -10.15
N THR A 215 -0.92 2.42 -10.84
CA THR A 215 -0.86 0.95 -10.89
C THR A 215 0.01 0.52 -12.07
N TYR A 216 1.16 -0.09 -11.76
CA TYR A 216 2.15 -0.47 -12.78
C TYR A 216 1.89 -1.84 -13.40
N LYS A 217 2.14 -1.91 -14.71
CA LYS A 217 2.44 -3.14 -15.45
C LYS A 217 3.96 -3.29 -15.53
N PHE A 218 4.52 -4.43 -15.19
CA PHE A 218 5.97 -4.67 -15.24
C PHE A 218 6.36 -5.74 -16.26
N TRP A 219 7.43 -5.49 -17.02
CA TRP A 219 8.08 -6.52 -17.84
C TRP A 219 9.56 -6.19 -18.07
N ILE A 220 10.31 -7.17 -18.57
CA ILE A 220 11.70 -6.99 -19.01
C ILE A 220 11.75 -7.48 -20.44
N ASP A 221 12.26 -6.66 -21.35
CA ASP A 221 12.32 -7.00 -22.76
C ASP A 221 13.03 -8.33 -22.99
N GLY A 222 12.44 -9.18 -23.84
CA GLY A 222 13.01 -10.49 -24.17
C GLY A 222 13.04 -11.47 -23.00
N HIS A 223 12.37 -11.20 -21.87
CA HIS A 223 12.32 -12.14 -20.76
C HIS A 223 10.89 -12.59 -20.42
N LYS A 224 10.76 -13.87 -20.11
CA LYS A 224 9.56 -14.45 -19.48
C LYS A 224 9.69 -14.48 -17.98
N PHE A 225 8.60 -14.61 -17.24
CA PHE A 225 8.64 -14.68 -15.79
C PHE A 225 7.95 -15.89 -15.19
N THR A 226 8.48 -16.41 -14.10
CA THR A 226 7.81 -17.40 -13.25
C THR A 226 7.43 -16.77 -11.91
N VAL A 227 6.13 -16.64 -11.64
CA VAL A 227 5.60 -16.10 -10.38
C VAL A 227 5.63 -17.19 -9.33
N ILE A 228 6.22 -16.90 -8.17
CA ILE A 228 6.38 -17.88 -7.08
C ILE A 228 5.70 -17.42 -5.78
N GLN A 229 5.31 -16.15 -5.70
CA GLN A 229 4.74 -15.53 -4.51
C GLN A 229 3.94 -14.29 -4.92
N ASN A 230 2.79 -14.05 -4.28
CA ASN A 230 2.10 -12.77 -4.28
C ASN A 230 2.02 -12.25 -2.83
N ASP A 231 2.39 -11.00 -2.62
CA ASP A 231 2.54 -10.39 -1.30
C ASP A 231 3.34 -11.33 -0.35
N PHE A 232 2.84 -11.67 0.84
CA PHE A 232 3.47 -12.64 1.76
C PHE A 232 3.01 -14.10 1.58
N VAL A 233 2.36 -14.45 0.46
CA VAL A 233 1.79 -15.77 0.20
C VAL A 233 2.53 -16.49 -0.93
N PRO A 234 3.30 -17.55 -0.65
CA PRO A 234 3.89 -18.39 -1.69
C PRO A 234 2.81 -19.16 -2.45
N ILE A 235 2.95 -19.23 -3.77
CA ILE A 235 2.01 -19.87 -4.69
C ILE A 235 2.68 -20.97 -5.52
N GLU A 236 1.86 -21.84 -6.12
CA GLU A 236 2.30 -22.76 -7.17
C GLU A 236 2.89 -21.95 -8.34
N PRO A 237 4.11 -22.28 -8.80
CA PRO A 237 4.75 -21.50 -9.85
C PRO A 237 3.95 -21.50 -11.16
N TYR A 238 3.78 -20.32 -11.78
CA TYR A 238 3.21 -20.19 -13.13
C TYR A 238 4.00 -19.18 -13.97
N GLU A 239 4.00 -19.37 -15.29
CA GLU A 239 4.72 -18.52 -16.23
C GLU A 239 3.84 -17.41 -16.82
N THR A 240 4.42 -16.23 -17.06
CA THR A 240 3.79 -15.09 -17.76
C THR A 240 4.84 -14.19 -18.43
N ASP A 241 4.45 -13.47 -19.50
CA ASP A 241 5.32 -12.53 -20.21
C ASP A 241 5.26 -11.11 -19.62
N VAL A 242 4.12 -10.75 -19.02
CA VAL A 242 3.90 -9.48 -18.31
C VAL A 242 3.49 -9.80 -16.89
N LEU A 243 4.10 -9.08 -15.97
CA LEU A 243 4.06 -9.40 -14.56
C LEU A 243 3.35 -8.35 -13.74
N ILE A 244 2.73 -8.92 -12.73
CA ILE A 244 2.72 -8.40 -11.37
C ILE A 244 3.50 -9.46 -10.53
N VAL A 245 4.86 -9.38 -10.53
CA VAL A 245 5.93 -10.14 -9.77
C VAL A 245 6.41 -11.57 -10.19
N GLY A 246 7.70 -11.81 -10.53
CA GLY A 246 8.26 -13.13 -10.92
C GLY A 246 9.73 -13.18 -11.44
N ILE A 247 10.26 -14.40 -11.70
CA ILE A 247 11.67 -14.80 -12.04
C ILE A 247 11.90 -14.92 -13.54
N ALA A 248 12.98 -14.38 -14.10
CA ALA A 248 13.07 -14.15 -15.54
C ALA A 248 13.94 -15.10 -16.41
N ASP A 249 13.48 -15.49 -17.61
CA ASP A 249 14.19 -16.31 -18.63
C ASP A 249 14.34 -15.55 -19.98
N ALA A 250 15.55 -15.46 -20.55
CA ALA A 250 15.91 -14.45 -21.57
C ALA A 250 16.16 -14.94 -23.02
N GLU A 251 15.75 -14.14 -24.01
CA GLU A 251 16.07 -14.26 -25.45
C GLU A 251 17.07 -13.16 -25.90
N PHE A 252 18.21 -13.56 -26.47
CA PHE A 252 19.36 -12.68 -26.78
C PHE A 252 19.47 -12.25 -28.26
N THR A 253 18.36 -12.16 -28.97
CA THR A 253 18.37 -11.91 -30.43
C THR A 253 18.77 -10.48 -30.79
N ASN A 254 18.46 -9.49 -29.95
CA ASN A 254 18.66 -8.06 -30.23
C ASN A 254 19.71 -7.37 -29.34
N GLY A 255 20.59 -8.13 -28.69
CA GLY A 255 21.66 -7.61 -27.84
C GLY A 255 21.75 -8.29 -26.48
N THR A 256 22.52 -7.68 -25.58
CA THR A 256 22.79 -8.17 -24.21
C THR A 256 22.31 -7.22 -23.11
N ASN A 257 21.72 -6.09 -23.49
CA ASN A 257 21.09 -5.15 -22.57
C ASN A 257 19.59 -5.12 -22.85
N PHE A 258 18.78 -5.05 -21.80
CA PHE A 258 17.32 -5.13 -21.91
C PHE A 258 16.67 -4.06 -21.04
N TRP A 259 15.61 -3.44 -21.54
CA TRP A 259 14.83 -2.49 -20.76
C TRP A 259 14.04 -3.22 -19.67
N MET A 260 14.03 -2.67 -18.46
CA MET A 260 13.05 -2.97 -17.43
C MET A 260 11.96 -1.91 -17.49
N HIS A 261 10.74 -2.38 -17.66
CA HIS A 261 9.58 -1.53 -17.85
C HIS A 261 8.67 -1.52 -16.62
N ALA A 262 8.19 -0.34 -16.24
CA ALA A 262 7.04 -0.16 -15.38
C ALA A 262 6.14 0.92 -16.00
N ASN A 263 4.95 0.54 -16.47
CA ASN A 263 4.06 1.43 -17.21
C ASN A 263 2.73 1.64 -16.46
N TYR A 264 2.21 2.86 -16.46
CA TYR A 264 0.87 3.12 -15.93
C TYR A 264 -0.18 2.36 -16.73
N CYS A 265 -0.93 1.48 -16.07
CA CYS A 265 -1.91 0.61 -16.68
C CYS A 265 -3.00 1.34 -17.50
N ASP A 266 -3.39 2.57 -17.11
CA ASP A 266 -4.41 3.37 -17.80
C ASP A 266 -3.86 4.18 -19.00
N ILE A 267 -2.55 4.39 -19.08
CA ILE A 267 -1.92 5.27 -20.08
C ILE A 267 -0.78 4.54 -20.78
N ASP A 268 -1.09 3.87 -21.90
CA ASP A 268 -0.10 3.12 -22.69
C ASP A 268 1.06 3.98 -23.24
N THR A 269 0.85 5.28 -23.44
CA THR A 269 1.90 6.21 -23.92
C THR A 269 2.82 6.73 -22.82
N TRP A 270 2.60 6.33 -21.56
CA TRP A 270 3.42 6.74 -20.43
C TRP A 270 4.83 6.16 -20.55
N GLU A 271 5.87 6.95 -20.25
CA GLU A 271 7.24 6.47 -20.31
C GLU A 271 7.41 5.30 -19.34
N SER A 272 7.91 4.18 -19.82
CA SER A 272 7.95 2.93 -19.05
C SER A 272 9.36 2.45 -18.75
N ARG A 273 10.38 2.96 -19.44
CA ARG A 273 11.77 2.48 -19.34
C ARG A 273 12.43 3.05 -18.09
N LEU A 274 12.24 2.37 -16.96
CA LEU A 274 12.76 2.81 -15.65
C LEU A 274 14.08 2.15 -15.26
N GLY A 275 14.42 1.01 -15.88
CA GLY A 275 15.66 0.30 -15.55
C GLY A 275 16.26 -0.47 -16.71
N ILE A 276 17.45 -1.04 -16.46
CA ILE A 276 18.25 -1.77 -17.44
C ILE A 276 18.78 -3.06 -16.81
N ILE A 277 18.58 -4.19 -17.50
CA ILE A 277 19.35 -5.42 -17.24
C ILE A 277 20.55 -5.43 -18.18
N ARG A 278 21.74 -5.71 -17.65
CA ARG A 278 23.00 -5.85 -18.41
C ARG A 278 23.56 -7.25 -18.26
N TYR A 279 23.85 -7.94 -19.36
CA TYR A 279 24.60 -9.20 -19.32
C TYR A 279 26.11 -9.04 -19.46
N ASP A 280 26.57 -7.85 -19.87
CA ASP A 280 27.96 -7.42 -19.81
C ASP A 280 28.06 -6.18 -18.92
N ALA A 281 28.75 -6.30 -17.78
CA ALA A 281 28.91 -5.21 -16.82
C ALA A 281 29.73 -4.02 -17.37
N LEU A 282 30.49 -4.22 -18.45
CA LEU A 282 31.28 -3.17 -19.08
C LEU A 282 30.50 -2.43 -20.18
N ASP A 283 29.37 -2.99 -20.63
CA ASP A 283 28.55 -2.37 -21.65
C ASP A 283 27.68 -1.27 -21.04
N THR A 284 27.79 -0.06 -21.59
CA THR A 284 27.08 1.14 -21.15
C THR A 284 26.08 1.64 -22.19
N SER A 285 25.91 0.91 -23.29
CA SER A 285 24.92 1.25 -24.30
C SER A 285 23.50 1.05 -23.79
N ASP A 286 22.58 1.86 -24.30
CA ASP A 286 21.15 1.69 -24.06
C ASP A 286 20.64 0.40 -24.73
N PRO A 287 19.72 -0.34 -24.09
CA PRO A 287 19.04 -1.48 -24.71
C PRO A 287 18.34 -1.13 -26.03
N TYR A 288 18.23 -2.11 -26.91
CA TYR A 288 17.40 -2.00 -28.11
C TYR A 288 15.93 -1.73 -27.74
N THR A 289 15.33 -0.70 -28.34
CA THR A 289 13.91 -0.41 -28.16
C THR A 289 13.11 -1.02 -29.32
N PRO A 290 12.19 -1.96 -29.07
CA PRO A 290 11.37 -2.55 -30.12
C PRO A 290 10.44 -1.53 -30.78
N PRO A 291 10.01 -1.75 -32.04
CA PRO A 291 9.01 -0.92 -32.69
C PRO A 291 7.70 -0.88 -31.89
N VAL A 292 6.96 0.23 -31.97
CA VAL A 292 5.66 0.43 -31.28
C VAL A 292 4.72 -0.77 -31.45
N SER A 293 4.62 -1.38 -32.64
CA SER A 293 3.74 -2.54 -32.88
C SER A 293 4.08 -3.80 -32.08
N GLU A 294 5.29 -3.89 -31.52
CA GLU A 294 5.80 -5.00 -30.72
C GLU A 294 5.91 -4.64 -29.24
N GLN A 295 5.58 -3.40 -28.87
CA GLN A 295 5.52 -2.97 -27.48
C GLN A 295 4.24 -3.52 -26.83
N HIS A 296 4.38 -4.01 -25.60
CA HIS A 296 3.36 -4.69 -24.81
C HIS A 296 2.17 -3.77 -24.41
N TYR A 297 1.34 -3.37 -25.38
CA TYR A 297 0.14 -2.54 -25.17
C TYR A 297 -1.10 -3.38 -24.80
N GLY A 298 -2.01 -2.81 -23.99
CA GLY A 298 -3.36 -3.34 -23.82
C GLY A 298 -3.58 -4.43 -22.76
N PHE A 299 -2.70 -4.56 -21.76
CA PHE A 299 -2.86 -5.54 -20.66
C PHE A 299 -3.86 -5.11 -19.56
N GLY A 300 -4.37 -3.87 -19.60
CA GLY A 300 -5.33 -3.35 -18.62
C GLY A 300 -4.76 -3.16 -17.21
N CYS A 301 -5.63 -2.80 -16.26
CA CYS A 301 -5.31 -2.56 -14.84
C CYS A 301 -5.75 -3.71 -13.92
N GLN A 302 -5.77 -4.95 -14.44
CA GLN A 302 -6.25 -6.10 -13.69
C GLN A 302 -5.11 -6.82 -12.96
N ASP A 303 -5.42 -7.39 -11.79
CA ASP A 303 -4.53 -8.38 -11.18
C ASP A 303 -4.41 -9.62 -12.08
N PRO A 304 -3.40 -10.49 -11.87
CA PRO A 304 -3.42 -11.82 -12.44
C PRO A 304 -4.71 -12.54 -12.04
N GLN A 305 -5.26 -13.34 -12.97
CA GLN A 305 -6.50 -14.08 -12.72
C GLN A 305 -6.39 -14.90 -11.43
N PRO A 306 -7.36 -14.79 -10.49
CA PRO A 306 -7.28 -15.45 -9.18
C PRO A 306 -6.99 -16.96 -9.27
N GLU A 307 -7.44 -17.64 -10.32
CA GLU A 307 -7.21 -19.07 -10.53
C GLU A 307 -5.73 -19.43 -10.75
N SER A 308 -4.90 -18.47 -11.17
CA SER A 308 -3.45 -18.65 -11.33
C SER A 308 -2.68 -18.47 -10.03
N LEU A 309 -3.30 -17.85 -9.01
CA LEU A 309 -2.68 -17.49 -7.74
C LEU A 309 -2.91 -18.56 -6.68
N VAL A 310 -2.53 -19.81 -6.95
CA VAL A 310 -2.84 -20.97 -6.09
C VAL A 310 -1.88 -21.06 -4.90
N PRO A 311 -2.30 -20.81 -3.64
CA PRO A 311 -1.37 -20.82 -2.51
C PRO A 311 -0.80 -22.22 -2.21
N ILE A 312 0.51 -22.29 -1.91
CA ILE A 312 1.19 -23.53 -1.49
C ILE A 312 0.59 -24.05 -0.17
N VAL A 313 0.39 -23.14 0.80
CA VAL A 313 -0.29 -23.47 2.06
C VAL A 313 -1.79 -23.38 1.84
N LYS A 314 -2.40 -24.54 1.67
CA LYS A 314 -3.83 -24.67 1.37
C LYS A 314 -4.71 -24.16 2.51
N ARG A 315 -5.80 -23.48 2.16
CA ARG A 315 -6.85 -23.07 3.09
C ARG A 315 -8.22 -23.41 2.53
N HIS A 316 -9.10 -23.92 3.39
CA HIS A 316 -10.51 -24.07 3.07
C HIS A 316 -11.28 -22.92 3.73
N VAL A 317 -12.09 -22.23 2.93
CA VAL A 317 -12.90 -21.11 3.40
C VAL A 317 -14.16 -21.68 4.07
N GLY A 318 -14.39 -21.28 5.33
CA GLY A 318 -15.54 -21.73 6.10
C GLY A 318 -16.81 -20.98 5.75
N GLN A 319 -17.90 -21.34 6.43
CA GLN A 319 -19.20 -20.71 6.26
C GLN A 319 -19.14 -19.22 6.62
N ASN A 320 -19.84 -18.40 5.83
CA ASN A 320 -20.08 -16.99 6.12
C ASN A 320 -20.92 -16.85 7.41
N VAL A 321 -20.38 -16.19 8.44
CA VAL A 321 -21.09 -15.92 9.69
C VAL A 321 -21.72 -14.52 9.76
N ASN A 322 -21.18 -13.53 9.03
CA ASN A 322 -21.69 -12.16 9.12
C ASN A 322 -22.97 -11.92 8.34
N SER A 323 -23.48 -12.92 7.59
CA SER A 323 -24.74 -12.87 6.83
C SER A 323 -24.84 -11.61 5.98
N PHE A 324 -24.35 -11.67 4.75
CA PHE A 324 -24.07 -10.47 3.95
C PHE A 324 -25.05 -10.35 2.78
N ASP A 325 -25.96 -9.38 2.86
CA ASP A 325 -26.96 -9.07 1.84
C ASP A 325 -26.67 -7.73 1.14
N THR A 326 -27.44 -7.39 0.10
CA THR A 326 -27.26 -6.15 -0.70
C THR A 326 -27.07 -4.86 0.12
N PRO A 327 -27.76 -4.63 1.26
CA PRO A 327 -27.53 -3.45 2.10
C PRO A 327 -26.11 -3.35 2.67
N ASP A 328 -25.45 -4.49 2.89
CA ASP A 328 -24.12 -4.56 3.49
C ASP A 328 -22.99 -4.39 2.45
N TYR A 329 -23.35 -4.39 1.16
CA TYR A 329 -22.39 -4.25 0.06
C TYR A 329 -21.61 -2.94 0.17
N LEU A 330 -20.28 -3.05 0.17
CA LEU A 330 -19.38 -1.91 0.17
C LEU A 330 -19.39 -1.31 -1.24
N ARG A 331 -19.58 0.00 -1.35
CA ARG A 331 -19.82 0.68 -2.63
C ARG A 331 -18.89 1.87 -2.75
N ILE A 332 -17.94 1.75 -3.68
CA ILE A 332 -16.98 2.80 -3.97
C ILE A 332 -17.68 3.95 -4.67
N GLY A 333 -17.51 5.17 -4.20
CA GLY A 333 -18.03 6.33 -4.91
C GLY A 333 -17.49 7.63 -4.37
N LEU A 334 -17.92 8.71 -5.00
CA LEU A 334 -17.64 10.08 -4.60
C LEU A 334 -18.92 10.76 -4.12
N GLN A 335 -18.81 11.58 -3.09
CA GLN A 335 -19.89 12.39 -2.55
C GLN A 335 -19.45 13.83 -2.38
N ALA A 336 -20.37 14.76 -2.68
CA ALA A 336 -20.18 16.19 -2.43
C ALA A 336 -20.04 16.49 -0.92
N TRP A 337 -19.14 17.41 -0.57
CA TRP A 337 -18.91 17.87 0.80
C TRP A 337 -18.84 19.40 0.88
N PRO A 338 -19.32 20.10 1.93
CA PRO A 338 -20.01 19.56 3.11
C PRO A 338 -21.48 19.24 2.89
N ASN A 339 -22.07 19.70 1.78
CA ASN A 339 -23.45 19.42 1.46
C ASN A 339 -23.57 18.24 0.49
N VAL A 340 -23.85 17.06 1.05
CA VAL A 340 -24.04 15.80 0.32
C VAL A 340 -25.18 15.80 -0.69
N SER A 341 -26.09 16.77 -0.60
CA SER A 341 -27.23 16.93 -1.51
C SER A 341 -27.00 17.99 -2.58
N ASP A 342 -25.90 18.75 -2.53
CA ASP A 342 -25.58 19.76 -3.54
C ASP A 342 -24.60 19.21 -4.57
N PRO A 343 -25.06 18.82 -5.77
CA PRO A 343 -24.19 18.32 -6.83
C PRO A 343 -23.24 19.39 -7.38
N ASN A 344 -23.40 20.67 -7.01
CA ASN A 344 -22.48 21.74 -7.38
C ASN A 344 -21.44 22.03 -6.31
N SER A 345 -21.39 21.24 -5.22
CA SER A 345 -20.31 21.39 -4.27
C SER A 345 -18.97 21.18 -4.96
N ARG A 346 -18.01 22.04 -4.66
CA ARG A 346 -16.67 21.99 -5.28
C ARG A 346 -15.77 20.93 -4.66
N ILE A 347 -16.07 20.53 -3.43
CA ILE A 347 -15.30 19.52 -2.70
C ILE A 347 -16.03 18.19 -2.78
N HIS A 348 -15.29 17.12 -3.00
CA HIS A 348 -15.79 15.76 -2.91
C HIS A 348 -14.88 14.89 -2.03
N THR A 349 -15.47 13.83 -1.50
CA THR A 349 -14.80 12.83 -0.68
C THR A 349 -15.16 11.44 -1.18
N TRP A 350 -14.25 10.48 -1.01
CA TRP A 350 -14.51 9.09 -1.33
C TRP A 350 -15.28 8.39 -0.23
N LEU A 351 -16.05 7.38 -0.62
CA LEU A 351 -16.75 6.50 0.31
C LEU A 351 -16.50 5.05 -0.10
N LEU A 352 -16.26 4.21 0.88
CA LEU A 352 -16.38 2.75 0.77
C LEU A 352 -17.68 2.24 1.39
N THR A 353 -18.19 2.99 2.38
CA THR A 353 -19.45 2.73 3.09
C THR A 353 -20.49 3.79 2.72
N ASN A 354 -21.34 4.18 3.67
CA ASN A 354 -22.21 5.35 3.56
C ASN A 354 -21.57 6.65 4.05
N ARG A 355 -20.31 6.59 4.50
CA ARG A 355 -19.54 7.73 4.98
C ARG A 355 -18.12 7.68 4.44
N SER A 356 -17.53 8.86 4.27
CA SER A 356 -16.11 9.05 4.09
C SER A 356 -15.43 8.82 5.43
N ILE A 357 -14.32 8.06 5.45
CA ILE A 357 -13.57 7.89 6.70
C ILE A 357 -12.89 9.21 7.08
N TYR A 358 -12.94 9.53 8.37
CA TYR A 358 -12.18 10.61 9.00
C TYR A 358 -11.77 10.15 10.40
N LEU A 359 -10.47 10.14 10.66
CA LEU A 359 -9.88 9.65 11.90
C LEU A 359 -9.25 10.79 12.68
N ASP A 360 -9.57 10.88 13.98
CA ASP A 360 -8.96 11.88 14.87
C ASP A 360 -7.61 11.35 15.38
N TRP A 361 -6.51 11.99 14.95
CA TRP A 361 -5.16 11.61 15.40
C TRP A 361 -4.94 11.73 16.91
N THR A 362 -5.75 12.52 17.63
CA THR A 362 -5.69 12.68 19.09
C THR A 362 -6.53 11.64 19.85
N ASP A 363 -7.42 10.94 19.13
CA ASP A 363 -8.38 10.02 19.73
C ASP A 363 -8.51 8.69 18.97
N PRO A 364 -7.41 7.91 18.87
CA PRO A 364 -7.39 6.72 18.05
C PRO A 364 -8.35 5.64 18.54
N SER A 365 -8.84 4.85 17.60
CA SER A 365 -9.83 3.79 17.83
C SER A 365 -9.42 2.80 18.93
N ILE A 366 -8.13 2.46 19.01
CA ILE A 366 -7.61 1.57 20.07
C ILE A 366 -7.62 2.22 21.45
N LYS A 367 -7.46 3.54 21.56
CA LYS A 367 -7.57 4.27 22.83
C LYS A 367 -9.02 4.25 23.32
N LYS A 368 -9.99 4.49 22.42
CA LYS A 368 -11.43 4.39 22.72
C LYS A 368 -11.83 3.00 23.26
N LEU A 369 -11.26 1.94 22.68
CA LEU A 369 -11.55 0.56 23.08
C LEU A 369 -10.90 0.13 24.40
N THR A 370 -9.88 0.84 24.87
CA THR A 370 -9.03 0.34 25.97
C THR A 370 -8.90 1.29 27.15
N LEU A 371 -8.65 2.57 26.89
CA LEU A 371 -8.35 3.59 27.89
C LEU A 371 -9.59 4.42 28.26
N ASP A 372 -10.45 4.72 27.29
CA ASP A 372 -11.58 5.60 27.52
C ASP A 372 -12.73 4.91 28.27
N ALA A 373 -13.49 5.71 29.01
CA ALA A 373 -14.69 5.23 29.70
C ALA A 373 -15.88 5.09 28.74
N ASN A 374 -15.95 5.91 27.69
CA ASN A 374 -16.94 5.82 26.62
C ASN A 374 -16.28 5.24 25.37
N SER A 375 -16.76 4.08 24.90
CA SER A 375 -16.30 3.42 23.69
C SER A 375 -17.18 3.71 22.47
N GLU A 376 -17.98 4.78 22.50
CA GLU A 376 -18.73 5.26 21.34
C GLU A 376 -17.78 5.79 20.26
N PHE A 377 -18.01 5.31 19.05
CA PHE A 377 -17.26 5.70 17.87
C PHE A 377 -18.01 6.78 17.09
N PRO A 378 -17.33 7.87 16.69
CA PRO A 378 -17.89 8.80 15.72
C PRO A 378 -18.26 8.03 14.43
N PRO A 379 -19.43 8.26 13.83
CA PRO A 379 -19.85 7.53 12.62
C PRO A 379 -18.86 7.65 11.45
N ASP A 380 -18.16 8.79 11.37
CA ASP A 380 -17.20 9.08 10.31
C ASP A 380 -15.88 8.31 10.49
N THR A 381 -15.64 7.64 11.63
CA THR A 381 -14.54 6.66 11.72
C THR A 381 -14.89 5.34 11.02
N THR A 382 -16.11 5.21 10.48
CA THR A 382 -16.61 4.07 9.68
C THR A 382 -16.33 2.69 10.31
N PRO A 383 -16.72 2.46 11.58
CA PRO A 383 -16.44 1.19 12.25
C PRO A 383 -17.40 0.09 11.79
N ILE A 384 -16.87 -1.09 11.48
CA ILE A 384 -17.63 -2.34 11.30
C ILE A 384 -17.20 -3.30 12.41
N THR A 385 -18.11 -3.57 13.35
CA THR A 385 -17.84 -4.48 14.46
C THR A 385 -17.97 -5.93 14.04
N LEU A 386 -16.92 -6.72 14.26
CA LEU A 386 -16.85 -8.16 13.98
C LEU A 386 -16.63 -8.92 15.28
N ASP A 387 -17.71 -9.16 16.03
CA ASP A 387 -17.69 -9.88 17.31
C ASP A 387 -18.18 -11.33 17.12
N PHE A 388 -17.39 -12.10 16.38
CA PHE A 388 -17.64 -13.52 16.08
C PHE A 388 -16.60 -14.42 16.76
N GLU A 389 -16.80 -15.74 16.70
CA GLU A 389 -15.87 -16.68 17.32
C GLU A 389 -14.55 -16.78 16.56
N THR A 390 -13.47 -17.05 17.28
CA THR A 390 -12.16 -17.25 16.64
C THR A 390 -12.21 -18.49 15.75
N GLY A 391 -11.93 -18.31 14.46
CA GLY A 391 -12.02 -19.35 13.44
C GLY A 391 -13.15 -19.13 12.43
N ASP A 392 -14.13 -18.28 12.77
CA ASP A 392 -15.24 -17.93 11.89
C ASP A 392 -14.76 -17.15 10.67
N TRP A 393 -15.51 -17.25 9.56
CA TRP A 393 -15.21 -16.57 8.31
C TRP A 393 -16.23 -15.46 8.03
N VAL A 394 -15.71 -14.28 7.71
CA VAL A 394 -16.51 -13.11 7.32
C VAL A 394 -16.25 -12.77 5.86
N TYR A 395 -17.30 -12.30 5.18
CA TYR A 395 -17.34 -12.08 3.74
C TYR A 395 -17.74 -10.64 3.45
N PHE A 396 -17.11 -10.02 2.45
CA PHE A 396 -17.41 -8.67 1.99
C PHE A 396 -17.32 -8.57 0.47
N LEU A 397 -18.38 -8.03 -0.15
CA LEU A 397 -18.40 -7.63 -1.55
C LEU A 397 -18.17 -6.12 -1.64
N ILE A 398 -17.18 -5.75 -2.46
CA ILE A 398 -16.83 -4.39 -2.81
C ILE A 398 -17.24 -4.17 -4.26
N LEU A 399 -18.08 -3.16 -4.49
CA LEU A 399 -18.60 -2.81 -5.79
C LEU A 399 -18.02 -1.49 -6.26
N ASN A 400 -17.46 -1.53 -7.46
CA ASN A 400 -17.15 -0.36 -8.28
C ASN A 400 -18.10 -0.26 -9.49
N ASN A 401 -19.21 -0.99 -9.45
CA ASN A 401 -20.29 -0.96 -10.42
C ASN A 401 -21.63 -1.24 -9.73
N TYR A 402 -22.43 -0.19 -9.60
CA TYR A 402 -23.76 -0.25 -9.01
C TYR A 402 -24.62 0.87 -9.57
N THR A 403 -25.94 0.76 -9.41
CA THR A 403 -26.83 1.84 -9.81
C THR A 403 -26.93 2.89 -8.71
N LEU A 404 -27.00 4.17 -9.04
CA LEU A 404 -27.11 5.22 -8.02
C LEU A 404 -28.40 5.13 -7.19
N SER A 405 -29.43 4.42 -7.67
CA SER A 405 -30.62 4.07 -6.88
C SER A 405 -30.29 3.15 -5.69
N ASP A 406 -29.20 2.41 -5.75
CA ASP A 406 -28.74 1.53 -4.67
C ASP A 406 -27.94 2.28 -3.61
N ALA A 407 -27.61 3.56 -3.85
CA ALA A 407 -26.88 4.40 -2.90
C ALA A 407 -27.85 5.15 -1.98
N ALA A 408 -27.54 5.16 -0.67
CA ALA A 408 -28.34 5.88 0.33
C ALA A 408 -28.34 7.42 0.14
N THR A 409 -27.37 7.94 -0.62
CA THR A 409 -27.13 9.36 -0.87
C THR A 409 -26.66 9.58 -2.31
N PRO A 410 -26.81 10.79 -2.89
CA PRO A 410 -26.26 11.10 -4.20
C PRO A 410 -24.74 10.84 -4.24
N ARG A 411 -24.31 10.09 -5.26
CA ARG A 411 -22.89 9.77 -5.51
C ARG A 411 -22.56 9.85 -6.98
N THR A 412 -21.28 9.93 -7.29
CA THR A 412 -20.75 9.65 -8.63
C THR A 412 -19.79 8.46 -8.57
N ILE A 413 -19.75 7.67 -9.64
CA ILE A 413 -18.86 6.52 -9.77
C ILE A 413 -17.75 6.91 -10.75
N PRO A 414 -16.57 7.34 -10.27
CA PRO A 414 -15.45 7.68 -11.13
C PRO A 414 -14.86 6.43 -11.77
N ARG A 415 -14.27 6.61 -12.95
CA ARG A 415 -13.61 5.52 -13.69
C ARG A 415 -12.19 5.33 -13.14
N SER A 416 -12.06 4.63 -12.02
CA SER A 416 -10.77 4.30 -11.41
C SER A 416 -10.70 2.85 -10.97
N VAL A 417 -9.52 2.25 -11.05
CA VAL A 417 -9.18 1.03 -10.32
C VAL A 417 -8.88 1.39 -8.87
N HIS A 418 -9.16 0.48 -7.94
CA HIS A 418 -8.90 0.69 -6.52
C HIS A 418 -8.14 -0.50 -5.94
N PRO A 419 -6.82 -0.40 -5.67
CA PRO A 419 -6.11 -1.44 -4.92
C PRO A 419 -6.62 -1.42 -3.48
N ILE A 420 -7.39 -2.44 -3.06
CA ILE A 420 -7.96 -2.53 -1.73
C ILE A 420 -6.98 -3.27 -0.82
N HIS A 421 -6.48 -2.60 0.20
CA HIS A 421 -5.59 -3.17 1.21
C HIS A 421 -6.37 -3.46 2.50
N LEU A 422 -6.09 -4.60 3.13
CA LEU A 422 -6.59 -4.96 4.46
C LEU A 422 -5.43 -5.17 5.43
N HIS A 423 -5.47 -4.44 6.54
CA HIS A 423 -4.50 -4.61 7.61
C HIS A 423 -4.77 -5.88 8.42
N GLY A 424 -3.71 -6.44 9.01
CA GLY A 424 -3.81 -7.53 9.98
C GLY A 424 -4.16 -8.91 9.44
N HIS A 425 -4.46 -9.04 8.14
CA HIS A 425 -4.91 -10.28 7.51
C HIS A 425 -4.47 -10.40 6.05
N ASP A 426 -4.12 -11.63 5.63
CA ASP A 426 -4.29 -12.00 4.23
C ASP A 426 -5.76 -12.42 4.04
N TYR A 427 -6.49 -11.80 3.13
CA TYR A 427 -7.84 -12.24 2.75
C TYR A 427 -7.79 -13.16 1.53
N VAL A 428 -8.82 -13.99 1.38
CA VAL A 428 -9.04 -14.77 0.17
C VAL A 428 -9.85 -13.97 -0.85
N ILE A 429 -9.53 -14.14 -2.13
CA ILE A 429 -10.30 -13.58 -3.25
C ILE A 429 -11.27 -14.67 -3.71
N LEU A 430 -12.54 -14.48 -3.39
CA LEU A 430 -13.62 -15.40 -3.77
C LEU A 430 -14.06 -15.18 -5.21
N ALA A 431 -14.04 -13.92 -5.64
CA ALA A 431 -14.24 -13.53 -7.03
C ALA A 431 -13.73 -12.11 -7.26
N GLN A 432 -13.29 -11.84 -8.49
CA GLN A 432 -12.86 -10.52 -8.95
C GLN A 432 -13.23 -10.43 -10.44
N GLY A 433 -13.76 -9.29 -10.88
CA GLY A 433 -14.18 -9.16 -12.27
C GLY A 433 -14.68 -7.77 -12.64
N GLU A 434 -14.85 -7.55 -13.94
CA GLU A 434 -15.47 -6.36 -14.51
C GLU A 434 -16.96 -6.56 -14.74
N GLY A 435 -17.72 -5.46 -14.84
CA GLY A 435 -19.16 -5.51 -15.04
C GLY A 435 -19.94 -5.70 -13.73
N PRO A 436 -21.26 -5.94 -13.83
CA PRO A 436 -22.10 -6.15 -12.66
C PRO A 436 -21.75 -7.48 -11.97
N PHE A 437 -21.86 -7.51 -10.64
CA PHE A 437 -21.68 -8.73 -9.86
C PHE A 437 -22.75 -9.78 -10.25
N PRO A 438 -22.37 -11.02 -10.63
CA PRO A 438 -23.36 -12.05 -11.00
C PRO A 438 -24.08 -12.62 -9.76
N GLU A 439 -25.40 -12.58 -9.75
CA GLU A 439 -26.22 -13.06 -8.61
C GLU A 439 -26.11 -14.57 -8.36
N ASP A 440 -25.80 -15.36 -9.39
CA ASP A 440 -25.67 -16.82 -9.36
C ASP A 440 -24.22 -17.30 -9.21
N LEU A 441 -23.29 -16.37 -8.93
CA LEU A 441 -21.87 -16.70 -8.78
C LEU A 441 -21.62 -17.61 -7.57
N VAL A 442 -21.00 -18.76 -7.84
CA VAL A 442 -20.52 -19.69 -6.81
C VAL A 442 -19.00 -19.57 -6.71
N PRO A 443 -18.46 -19.04 -5.60
CA PRO A 443 -17.01 -18.84 -5.46
C PRO A 443 -16.28 -20.15 -5.18
N ASN A 444 -14.99 -20.21 -5.52
CA ASN A 444 -14.13 -21.30 -5.10
C ASN A 444 -13.78 -21.17 -3.61
N LEU A 445 -14.23 -22.13 -2.78
CA LEU A 445 -13.92 -22.19 -1.35
C LEU A 445 -12.75 -23.13 -1.01
N ASP A 446 -12.24 -23.88 -1.99
CA ASP A 446 -11.11 -24.78 -1.83
C ASP A 446 -9.83 -24.15 -2.39
N ASN A 447 -9.01 -23.63 -1.48
CA ASN A 447 -7.74 -22.96 -1.77
C ASN A 447 -7.82 -21.81 -2.80
N PRO A 448 -8.73 -20.83 -2.63
CA PRO A 448 -8.74 -19.63 -3.47
C PRO A 448 -7.44 -18.83 -3.30
N ALA A 449 -7.22 -17.90 -4.24
CA ALA A 449 -6.16 -16.90 -4.14
C ALA A 449 -6.22 -16.18 -2.79
N ARG A 450 -5.06 -15.88 -2.21
CA ARG A 450 -4.95 -15.26 -0.89
C ARG A 450 -3.79 -14.27 -0.87
N ARG A 451 -4.05 -13.06 -0.39
CA ARG A 451 -3.07 -11.95 -0.34
C ARG A 451 -3.62 -10.79 0.52
N ASP A 452 -2.92 -9.66 0.60
CA ASP A 452 -3.35 -8.51 1.42
C ASP A 452 -3.72 -7.25 0.60
N VAL A 453 -3.39 -7.19 -0.69
CA VAL A 453 -3.88 -6.17 -1.63
C VAL A 453 -4.45 -6.78 -2.92
N ALA A 454 -5.61 -6.35 -3.36
CA ALA A 454 -6.25 -6.77 -4.60
C ALA A 454 -7.06 -5.63 -5.19
N ASN A 455 -7.04 -5.52 -6.51
CA ASN A 455 -7.76 -4.48 -7.24
C ASN A 455 -9.27 -4.73 -7.19
N CYS A 456 -10.04 -3.68 -6.91
CA CYS A 456 -11.42 -3.59 -7.34
C CYS A 456 -11.42 -2.95 -8.74
N PRO A 457 -11.72 -3.71 -9.82
CA PRO A 457 -11.59 -3.20 -11.18
C PRO A 457 -12.51 -2.04 -11.49
N ILE A 458 -12.15 -1.25 -12.51
CA ILE A 458 -12.99 -0.17 -13.04
C ILE A 458 -14.35 -0.76 -13.43
N GLY A 459 -15.45 -0.25 -12.87
CA GLY A 459 -16.77 -0.74 -13.26
C GLY A 459 -16.96 -2.23 -12.94
N GLY A 460 -16.28 -2.75 -11.92
CA GLY A 460 -16.30 -4.15 -11.53
C GLY A 460 -16.65 -4.43 -10.07
N TYR A 461 -16.15 -5.55 -9.57
CA TYR A 461 -16.36 -6.01 -8.21
C TYR A 461 -15.14 -6.78 -7.66
N LEU A 462 -15.05 -6.83 -6.34
CA LEU A 462 -14.09 -7.63 -5.59
C LEU A 462 -14.82 -8.28 -4.40
N TRP A 463 -14.85 -9.61 -4.37
CA TRP A 463 -15.47 -10.39 -3.29
C TRP A 463 -14.38 -11.07 -2.47
N ILE A 464 -14.27 -10.68 -1.20
CA ILE A 464 -13.24 -11.17 -0.29
C ILE A 464 -13.83 -11.88 0.92
N ALA A 465 -13.03 -12.74 1.54
CA ALA A 465 -13.29 -13.24 2.88
C ALA A 465 -12.01 -13.35 3.70
N PHE A 466 -12.13 -13.23 5.02
CA PHE A 466 -11.03 -13.49 5.94
C PHE A 466 -11.54 -14.14 7.22
N GLN A 467 -10.62 -14.71 7.98
CA GLN A 467 -10.93 -15.46 9.19
C GLN A 467 -10.72 -14.59 10.43
N ILE A 468 -11.71 -14.57 11.31
CA ILE A 468 -11.65 -13.92 12.62
C ILE A 468 -10.65 -14.69 13.49
N ASN A 469 -9.47 -14.12 13.72
CA ASN A 469 -8.39 -14.78 14.46
C ASN A 469 -7.29 -13.81 14.97
N ASN A 470 -7.51 -12.51 14.89
CA ASN A 470 -6.54 -11.49 15.23
C ASN A 470 -7.25 -10.26 15.85
N PRO A 471 -7.64 -10.29 17.13
CA PRO A 471 -8.33 -9.18 17.77
C PRO A 471 -7.60 -7.84 17.58
N GLY A 472 -8.33 -6.82 17.11
CA GLY A 472 -7.74 -5.52 16.78
C GLY A 472 -8.69 -4.58 16.05
N ALA A 473 -8.27 -3.32 15.91
CA ALA A 473 -8.88 -2.39 14.98
C ALA A 473 -8.04 -2.37 13.69
N TRP A 474 -8.59 -2.89 12.59
CA TRP A 474 -7.88 -3.09 11.32
C TRP A 474 -8.45 -2.20 10.24
N LEU A 475 -7.59 -1.38 9.63
CA LEU A 475 -7.99 -0.53 8.51
C LEU A 475 -8.17 -1.38 7.24
N MET A 476 -9.18 -1.04 6.44
CA MET A 476 -9.30 -1.48 5.05
C MET A 476 -9.52 -0.24 4.18
N HIS A 477 -8.69 -0.02 3.17
CA HIS A 477 -8.73 1.20 2.38
C HIS A 477 -8.24 1.01 0.96
N CYS A 478 -8.51 1.98 0.09
CA CYS A 478 -7.82 2.07 -1.18
C CYS A 478 -6.39 2.55 -0.95
N HIS A 479 -5.42 1.86 -1.56
CA HIS A 479 -4.00 2.16 -1.40
C HIS A 479 -3.48 3.25 -2.37
N ILE A 480 -4.36 3.86 -3.17
CA ILE A 480 -4.05 5.15 -3.82
C ILE A 480 -4.08 6.22 -2.73
N ALA A 481 -2.94 6.87 -2.47
CA ALA A 481 -2.76 7.83 -1.38
C ALA A 481 -3.86 8.91 -1.39
N TRP A 482 -4.12 9.46 -2.57
CA TRP A 482 -5.11 10.51 -2.78
C TRP A 482 -6.51 10.07 -2.37
N HIS A 483 -6.92 8.85 -2.76
CA HIS A 483 -8.22 8.30 -2.41
C HIS A 483 -8.32 7.99 -0.91
N ALA A 484 -7.27 7.41 -0.30
CA ALA A 484 -7.23 7.13 1.13
C ALA A 484 -7.37 8.43 1.94
N SER A 485 -6.58 9.44 1.62
CA SER A 485 -6.62 10.76 2.26
C SER A 485 -7.94 11.49 2.01
N ALA A 486 -8.57 11.33 0.84
CA ALA A 486 -9.91 11.84 0.57
C ALA A 486 -11.05 10.95 1.09
N GLY A 487 -10.75 9.88 1.85
CA GLY A 487 -11.73 9.17 2.67
C GLY A 487 -12.15 7.76 2.24
N LEU A 488 -11.47 7.15 1.27
CA LEU A 488 -11.78 5.81 0.76
C LEU A 488 -11.26 4.72 1.70
N GLY A 489 -11.95 4.52 2.82
CA GLY A 489 -11.61 3.46 3.75
C GLY A 489 -12.71 3.16 4.77
N LEU A 490 -12.43 2.15 5.59
CA LEU A 490 -13.18 1.79 6.78
C LEU A 490 -12.27 1.10 7.79
N GLN A 491 -12.79 0.81 8.99
CA GLN A 491 -12.09 -0.04 9.95
C GLN A 491 -12.95 -1.20 10.44
N PHE A 492 -12.36 -2.37 10.57
CA PHE A 492 -12.94 -3.52 11.25
C PHE A 492 -12.54 -3.53 12.71
N LEU A 493 -13.52 -3.55 13.61
CA LEU A 493 -13.31 -3.76 15.04
C LEU A 493 -13.48 -5.24 15.32
N GLU A 494 -12.40 -6.01 15.20
CA GLU A 494 -12.38 -7.45 15.35
C GLU A 494 -12.25 -7.86 16.81
N GLN A 495 -13.24 -8.64 17.30
CA GLN A 495 -13.30 -9.17 18.66
C GLN A 495 -12.97 -8.08 19.72
N PRO A 496 -13.71 -6.95 19.75
CA PRO A 496 -13.33 -5.76 20.51
C PRO A 496 -13.16 -6.04 22.02
N SER A 497 -13.93 -6.98 22.56
CA SER A 497 -13.84 -7.42 23.96
C SER A 497 -12.48 -8.02 24.34
N GLN A 498 -11.70 -8.53 23.38
CA GLN A 498 -10.39 -9.14 23.60
C GLN A 498 -9.22 -8.14 23.56
N ILE A 499 -9.42 -6.96 22.95
CA ILE A 499 -8.34 -5.98 22.71
C ILE A 499 -7.76 -5.45 24.02
N LYS A 500 -8.60 -4.97 24.94
CA LYS A 500 -8.14 -4.41 26.23
C LYS A 500 -7.40 -5.44 27.08
N PRO A 501 -7.92 -6.66 27.34
CA PRO A 501 -7.19 -7.70 28.06
C PRO A 501 -5.84 -8.06 27.41
N MET A 502 -5.79 -8.13 26.08
CA MET A 502 -4.57 -8.41 25.32
C MET A 502 -3.50 -7.32 25.57
N MET A 503 -3.87 -6.05 25.46
CA MET A 503 -2.95 -4.93 25.69
C MET A 503 -2.54 -4.79 27.15
N GLN A 504 -3.44 -5.06 28.09
CA GLN A 504 -3.11 -5.11 29.53
C GLN A 504 -2.06 -6.17 29.82
N LYS A 505 -2.22 -7.36 29.26
CA LYS A 505 -1.26 -8.45 29.40
C LYS A 505 0.11 -8.11 28.78
N ALA A 506 0.11 -7.37 27.68
CA ALA A 506 1.34 -6.89 27.04
C ALA A 506 2.01 -5.71 27.79
N GLY A 507 1.29 -5.02 28.69
CA GLY A 507 1.83 -3.90 29.46
C GLY A 507 1.98 -2.59 28.66
N VAL A 508 1.26 -2.45 27.54
CA VAL A 508 1.47 -1.35 26.57
C VAL A 508 0.49 -0.18 26.74
N LEU A 509 -0.51 -0.31 27.62
CA LEU A 509 -1.50 0.75 27.85
C LEU A 509 -0.89 2.06 28.36
N PRO A 510 0.09 2.08 29.30
CA PRO A 510 0.74 3.32 29.72
C PRO A 510 1.46 4.03 28.56
N GLU A 511 2.19 3.28 27.74
CA GLU A 511 2.90 3.84 26.58
C GLU A 511 1.92 4.46 25.56
N LEU A 512 0.82 3.78 25.27
CA LEU A 512 -0.25 4.32 24.41
C LEU A 512 -0.80 5.64 24.97
N ALA A 513 -1.09 5.69 26.28
CA ALA A 513 -1.63 6.87 26.94
C ALA A 513 -0.64 8.04 26.88
N ASP A 514 0.63 7.81 27.21
CA ASP A 514 1.69 8.82 27.20
C ASP A 514 1.89 9.38 25.80
N ARG A 515 2.00 8.52 24.78
CA ARG A 515 2.09 8.92 23.38
C ARG A 515 0.93 9.80 22.94
N CYS A 516 -0.30 9.37 23.26
CA CYS A 516 -1.47 10.15 22.89
C CYS A 516 -1.57 11.48 23.63
N ASN A 517 -1.16 11.54 24.89
CA ASN A 517 -1.05 12.79 25.63
C ASN A 517 0.00 13.73 25.00
N GLU A 518 1.17 13.20 24.62
CA GLU A 518 2.22 13.97 23.95
C GLU A 518 1.73 14.57 22.62
N TRP A 519 1.12 13.74 21.76
CA TRP A 519 0.58 14.20 20.49
C TRP A 519 -0.58 15.19 20.68
N THR A 520 -1.53 14.90 21.56
CA THR A 520 -2.67 15.80 21.83
C THR A 520 -2.20 17.16 22.34
N ASN A 521 -1.20 17.17 23.24
CA ASN A 521 -0.59 18.41 23.73
C ASN A 521 0.12 19.17 22.62
N TRP A 522 0.86 18.48 21.75
CA TRP A 522 1.50 19.09 20.59
C TRP A 522 0.47 19.65 19.61
N TYR A 523 -0.55 18.87 19.25
CA TYR A 523 -1.60 19.26 18.33
C TYR A 523 -2.33 20.52 18.80
N ASN A 524 -2.75 20.55 20.07
CA ASN A 524 -3.51 21.65 20.63
C ASN A 524 -2.69 22.93 20.85
N ASN A 525 -1.41 22.81 21.21
CA ASN A 525 -0.59 23.96 21.59
C ASN A 525 0.41 24.39 20.50
N HIS A 526 0.60 23.60 19.44
CA HIS A 526 1.50 23.89 18.33
C HIS A 526 0.77 23.84 16.98
N ASN A 527 0.15 22.71 16.61
CA ASN A 527 -0.50 22.59 15.29
C ASN A 527 -1.67 23.55 15.10
N ILE A 528 -2.62 23.58 16.05
CA ILE A 528 -3.78 24.48 15.97
C ILE A 528 -3.35 25.96 15.92
N PRO A 529 -2.48 26.47 16.82
CA PRO A 529 -2.02 27.86 16.75
C PRO A 529 -1.23 28.21 15.48
N ASN A 530 -0.50 27.26 14.89
CA ASN A 530 0.29 27.46 13.68
C ASN A 530 -0.47 27.15 12.39
N ASN A 531 -1.75 26.78 12.46
CA ASN A 531 -2.57 26.40 11.32
C ASN A 531 -1.97 25.23 10.50
N THR A 532 -1.39 24.25 11.19
CA THR A 532 -0.85 23.01 10.63
C THR A 532 -1.68 21.80 11.10
N THR A 533 -3.00 21.92 10.96
CA THR A 533 -4.00 20.94 11.41
C THR A 533 -4.25 19.85 10.37
N GLN A 534 -4.98 18.80 10.77
CA GLN A 534 -5.45 17.77 9.84
C GLN A 534 -6.41 18.37 8.79
N GLU A 535 -6.19 18.07 7.51
CA GLU A 535 -7.01 18.56 6.38
C GLU A 535 -7.65 17.43 5.55
N ASP A 536 -7.35 16.18 5.89
CA ASP A 536 -7.77 14.97 5.18
C ASP A 536 -8.29 13.89 6.15
N SER A 537 -8.52 12.67 5.65
CA SER A 537 -9.03 11.54 6.45
C SER A 537 -8.09 11.12 7.59
N GLY A 538 -6.82 11.49 7.52
CA GLY A 538 -5.77 11.15 8.48
C GLY A 538 -4.94 9.92 8.14
N ILE A 539 -5.23 9.22 7.03
CA ILE A 539 -4.59 7.96 6.62
C ILE A 539 -3.94 8.00 5.26
#